data_AF-C3KJN9-F1
#
_entry.id   AF-C3KJN9-F1
#
_cell.length_a   1.000
_cell.length_b   1.000
_cell.length_c   1.000
_cell.angle_alpha   90.00
_cell.angle_beta   90.00
_cell.angle_gamma   90.00
#
_symmetry.space_group_name_H-M   'P 1'
#
loop_
_entity.id
_entity.type
_entity.pdbx_description
1 polymer ?
#
loop_
_entity_poly.entity_id
_entity_poly.type
_entity_poly.pdbx_seq_one_letter_code
_entity_poly.pdbx_strand_id
1 'polypeptide(L)'
;MPLPDTMFCAQQINIPPQLPDLLKSFTKAAIRTQPKDLLQWSSAYFSALSNGECLPVKDRLEMNTTHKTDTGLTPGLLKTLHKQVLSLHQDQTLYH
;
A
#
# COMPACT_ATOMS: atom_id res chain seq x y z
N MET A 1 2.33 45.89 23.37
CA MET A 1 2.84 45.55 22.02
C MET A 1 1.93 44.47 21.44
N PRO A 2 1.57 44.51 20.14
CA PRO A 2 0.86 43.40 19.52
C PRO A 2 1.80 42.18 19.39
N LEU A 3 1.24 40.97 19.47
CA LEU A 3 1.97 39.72 19.29
C LEU A 3 2.39 39.58 17.81
N PRO A 4 3.58 39.05 17.50
CA PRO A 4 4.03 38.91 16.12
C PRO A 4 3.11 37.93 15.39
N ASP A 5 2.49 38.42 14.31
CA ASP A 5 1.77 37.63 13.31
C ASP A 5 2.66 36.46 12.86
N THR A 6 2.10 35.25 12.89
CA THR A 6 2.66 33.98 12.40
C THR A 6 4.07 34.07 11.79
N MET A 7 5.10 33.74 12.59
CA MET A 7 6.54 33.85 12.27
C MET A 7 7.05 32.97 11.11
N PHE A 8 6.17 32.34 10.33
CA PHE A 8 6.56 31.39 9.28
C PHE A 8 6.07 31.88 7.92
N CYS A 9 6.98 32.37 7.08
CA CYS A 9 6.73 32.64 5.68
C CYS A 9 7.01 31.38 4.84
N ALA A 10 6.18 31.11 3.83
CA ALA A 10 6.36 29.96 2.93
C ALA A 10 7.75 29.90 2.26
N GLN A 11 8.40 31.06 2.05
CA GLN A 11 9.77 31.13 1.52
C GLN A 11 10.83 30.46 2.40
N GLN A 12 10.58 30.28 3.70
CA GLN A 12 11.51 29.60 4.62
C GLN A 12 11.43 28.07 4.51
N ILE A 13 10.38 27.55 3.88
CA ILE A 13 10.16 26.11 3.71
C ILE A 13 10.70 25.71 2.34
N ASN A 14 11.91 25.15 2.33
CA ASN A 14 12.48 24.58 1.11
C ASN A 14 11.87 23.20 0.85
N ILE A 15 11.01 23.08 -0.16
CA ILE A 15 10.44 21.81 -0.59
C ILE A 15 11.35 21.20 -1.67
N PRO A 16 11.94 20.02 -1.44
CA PRO A 16 12.73 19.34 -2.47
C PRO A 16 11.88 19.07 -3.72
N PRO A 17 12.36 19.40 -4.94
CA PRO A 17 11.55 19.28 -6.16
C PRO A 17 11.06 17.86 -6.47
N GLN A 18 11.70 16.84 -5.89
CA GLN A 18 11.45 15.41 -6.12
C GLN A 18 10.45 14.84 -5.11
N LEU A 19 10.20 15.55 -4.01
CA LEU A 19 9.28 15.11 -2.96
C LEU A 19 7.86 14.86 -3.49
N PRO A 20 7.26 15.72 -4.34
CA PRO A 20 5.91 15.50 -4.86
C PRO A 20 5.79 14.19 -5.64
N ASP A 21 6.74 13.89 -6.52
CA ASP A 21 6.73 12.67 -7.33
C ASP A 21 6.99 11.40 -6.51
N LEU A 22 7.85 11.50 -5.48
CA LEU A 22 8.09 10.42 -4.53
C LEU A 22 6.80 10.07 -3.77
N LEU A 23 6.12 11.07 -3.20
CA LEU A 23 4.87 10.88 -2.47
C LEU A 23 3.76 10.33 -3.37
N LYS A 24 3.69 10.81 -4.61
CA LYS A 24 2.74 10.30 -5.61
C LYS A 24 2.99 8.82 -5.91
N SER A 25 4.24 8.43 -6.11
CA SER A 25 4.63 7.04 -6.39
C SER A 25 4.37 6.11 -5.21
N PHE A 26 4.71 6.57 -4.00
CA PHE A 26 4.41 5.88 -2.74
C PHE A 26 2.90 5.63 -2.60
N THR A 27 2.09 6.69 -2.72
CA THR A 27 0.63 6.60 -2.56
C THR A 27 0.01 5.67 -3.62
N LYS A 28 0.48 5.75 -4.86
CA LYS A 28 0.04 4.85 -5.95
C LYS A 28 0.37 3.39 -5.65
N ALA A 29 1.56 3.11 -5.10
CA ALA A 29 1.97 1.77 -4.72
C ALA A 29 1.17 1.25 -3.51
N ALA A 30 0.88 2.10 -2.52
CA ALA A 30 0.06 1.77 -1.36
C ALA A 30 -1.38 1.40 -1.77
N ILE A 31 -2.01 2.21 -2.65
CA ILE A 31 -3.36 1.94 -3.17
C ILE A 31 -3.38 0.62 -3.96
N ARG A 32 -2.34 0.35 -4.75
CA ARG A 32 -2.24 -0.90 -5.53
C ARG A 32 -2.08 -2.12 -4.65
N THR A 33 -1.28 -2.03 -3.60
CA THR A 33 -0.98 -3.14 -2.69
C THR A 33 -2.08 -3.39 -1.66
N GLN A 34 -2.81 -2.35 -1.25
CA GLN A 34 -3.79 -2.42 -0.16
C GLN A 34 -3.24 -3.22 1.03
N PRO A 35 -2.11 -2.79 1.62
CA PRO A 35 -1.49 -3.52 2.71
C PRO A 35 -2.40 -3.51 3.94
N LYS A 36 -2.45 -4.63 4.67
CA LYS A 36 -3.17 -4.72 5.95
C LYS A 36 -2.54 -3.79 6.99
N ASP A 37 -1.22 -3.70 6.97
CA ASP A 37 -0.43 -2.77 7.80
C ASP A 37 0.36 -1.82 6.88
N LEU A 38 -0.07 -0.56 6.84
CA LEU A 38 0.57 0.48 6.02
C LEU A 38 1.95 0.87 6.57
N LEU A 39 2.17 0.86 7.88
CA LEU A 39 3.40 1.33 8.50
C LEU A 39 4.53 0.33 8.23
N GLN A 40 4.28 -0.95 8.49
CA GLN A 40 5.21 -2.02 8.16
C GLN A 40 5.51 -2.03 6.65
N TRP A 41 4.47 -1.91 5.81
CA TRP A 41 4.64 -1.84 4.36
C TRP A 41 5.48 -0.63 3.92
N SER A 42 5.31 0.54 4.55
CA SER A 42 6.06 1.75 4.23
C SER A 42 7.55 1.60 4.51
N SER A 43 7.90 0.96 5.64
CA SER A 43 9.30 0.68 5.97
C SER A 43 9.98 -0.20 4.91
N ALA A 44 9.28 -1.23 4.44
CA ALA A 44 9.77 -2.10 3.37
C ALA A 44 9.85 -1.36 2.03
N TYR A 45 8.86 -0.53 1.69
CA TYR A 45 8.84 0.25 0.46
C TYR A 45 10.05 1.18 0.35
N PHE A 46 10.32 1.98 1.38
CA PHE A 46 11.44 2.93 1.35
C PHE A 46 12.81 2.23 1.44
N SER A 47 12.90 1.11 2.16
CA SER A 47 14.13 0.30 2.19
C SER A 47 14.44 -0.31 0.82
N ALA A 48 13.44 -0.87 0.14
CA ALA A 48 13.61 -1.38 -1.21
C ALA A 48 13.97 -0.26 -2.19
N LEU A 49 13.33 0.91 -2.06
CA LEU A 49 13.61 2.08 -2.89
C LEU A 49 15.05 2.59 -2.70
N SER A 50 15.57 2.64 -1.47
CA SER A 50 16.95 3.06 -1.21
C SER A 50 17.99 2.06 -1.73
N ASN A 51 17.67 0.77 -1.70
CA ASN A 51 18.56 -0.29 -2.14
C ASN A 51 18.47 -0.54 -3.67
N GLY A 52 17.53 0.10 -4.37
CA GLY A 52 17.25 -0.16 -5.79
C GLY A 52 16.60 -1.53 -6.05
N GLU A 53 15.96 -2.10 -5.03
CA GLU A 53 15.29 -3.40 -5.11
C GLU A 53 13.88 -3.28 -5.70
N CYS A 54 13.28 -4.44 -6.02
CA CYS A 54 11.93 -4.49 -6.55
C CYS A 54 10.93 -4.03 -5.48
N LEU A 55 10.16 -2.99 -5.79
CA LEU A 55 9.17 -2.44 -4.87
C LEU A 55 8.05 -3.46 -4.58
N PRO A 56 7.42 -3.41 -3.40
CA PRO A 56 6.28 -4.27 -3.10
C PRO A 56 5.14 -3.94 -4.07
N VAL A 57 4.94 -4.79 -5.07
CA VAL A 57 3.85 -4.70 -6.06
C VAL A 57 2.83 -5.80 -5.77
N LYS A 58 1.54 -5.46 -5.76
CA LYS A 58 0.48 -6.48 -5.72
C LYS A 58 0.53 -7.24 -7.02
N ASP A 59 0.66 -8.57 -6.94
CA ASP A 59 0.43 -9.45 -8.08
C ASP A 59 -0.98 -9.13 -8.61
N ARG A 60 -1.04 -8.60 -9.84
CA ARG A 60 -2.27 -8.13 -10.45
C ARG A 60 -3.17 -9.35 -10.60
N LEU A 61 -4.25 -9.40 -9.83
CA LEU A 61 -5.28 -10.43 -9.99
C LEU A 61 -5.71 -10.39 -11.46
N GLU A 62 -5.33 -11.44 -12.20
CA GLU A 62 -5.58 -11.51 -13.64
C GLU A 62 -7.08 -11.36 -13.86
N MET A 63 -7.48 -10.31 -14.57
CA MET A 63 -8.83 -10.21 -15.09
C MET A 63 -8.93 -11.28 -16.18
N ASN A 64 -9.64 -12.36 -15.89
CA ASN A 64 -9.85 -13.46 -16.81
C ASN A 64 -10.70 -12.97 -17.98
N THR A 65 -10.03 -12.59 -19.06
CA THR A 65 -10.65 -12.48 -20.38
C THR A 65 -11.23 -13.84 -20.74
N THR A 66 -12.57 -13.89 -20.82
CA THR A 66 -13.37 -14.76 -21.68
C THR A 66 -13.06 -16.24 -21.59
N HIS A 67 -13.67 -17.03 -20.68
CA HIS A 67 -14.16 -18.37 -21.02
C HIS A 67 -15.37 -18.74 -20.16
N LYS A 68 -16.44 -19.11 -20.86
CA LYS A 68 -17.77 -19.48 -20.37
C LYS A 68 -17.65 -20.73 -19.49
N THR A 69 -17.74 -20.57 -18.17
CA THR A 69 -18.09 -21.68 -17.27
C THR A 69 -19.00 -21.15 -16.17
N ASP A 70 -20.18 -21.76 -16.09
CA ASP A 70 -21.33 -21.44 -15.24
C ASP A 70 -21.09 -21.78 -13.75
N THR A 71 -19.87 -21.56 -13.27
CA THR A 71 -19.52 -21.77 -11.87
C THR A 71 -18.76 -20.52 -11.46
N GLY A 72 -19.45 -19.61 -10.77
CA GLY A 72 -18.96 -18.28 -10.38
C GLY A 72 -17.76 -18.26 -9.43
N LEU A 73 -16.99 -19.35 -9.36
CA LEU A 73 -15.78 -19.51 -8.58
C LEU A 73 -14.59 -19.54 -9.53
N THR A 74 -14.01 -18.36 -9.79
CA THR A 74 -12.74 -18.29 -10.50
C THR A 74 -11.61 -18.79 -9.57
N PRO A 75 -10.53 -19.40 -10.11
CA PRO A 75 -9.38 -19.80 -9.30
C PRO A 75 -8.77 -18.64 -8.50
N GLY A 76 -8.86 -17.41 -9.04
CA GLY A 76 -8.44 -16.18 -8.35
C GLY A 76 -9.34 -15.81 -7.17
N LEU A 77 -10.66 -15.98 -7.31
CA LEU A 77 -11.61 -15.78 -6.22
C LEU A 77 -11.38 -16.82 -5.11
N LEU A 78 -11.17 -18.08 -5.47
CA LEU A 78 -10.89 -19.16 -4.50
C LEU A 78 -9.60 -18.91 -3.72
N LYS A 79 -8.52 -18.49 -4.40
CA LYS A 79 -7.25 -18.12 -3.74
C LYS A 79 -7.43 -16.91 -2.80
N THR A 80 -8.26 -15.95 -3.19
CA THR A 80 -8.55 -14.76 -2.37
C THR A 80 -9.36 -15.14 -1.12
N LEU A 81 -10.42 -15.93 -1.30
CA LEU A 81 -11.23 -16.45 -0.20
C LEU A 81 -10.38 -17.29 0.76
N HIS A 82 -9.50 -18.16 0.24
CA HIS A 82 -8.60 -18.96 1.06
C HIS A 82 -7.65 -18.10 1.90
N LYS A 83 -7.07 -17.06 1.31
CA LYS A 83 -6.25 -16.09 2.05
C LYS A 83 -7.05 -15.32 3.11
N GLN A 84 -8.30 -14.96 2.81
CA GLN A 84 -9.17 -14.26 3.77
C GLN A 84 -9.55 -15.17 4.94
N VAL A 85 -9.96 -16.42 4.69
CA VAL A 85 -10.32 -17.39 5.74
C VAL A 85 -9.12 -17.75 6.63
N LEU A 86 -7.92 -17.91 6.03
CA LEU A 86 -6.70 -18.13 6.78
C LEU A 86 -6.27 -16.91 7.60
N SER A 87 -6.41 -15.69 7.07
CA SER A 87 -6.16 -14.46 7.83
C SER A 87 -7.11 -14.29 9.02
N LEU A 88 -8.31 -14.89 9.00
CA LEU A 88 -9.22 -14.84 10.15
C LEU A 88 -8.87 -15.88 11.23
N HIS A 89 -8.16 -16.95 10.89
CA HIS A 89 -7.80 -18.00 11.84
C HIS A 89 -6.56 -17.69 12.70
N GLN A 90 -5.73 -16.69 12.36
CA GLN A 90 -4.59 -16.29 13.19
C GLN A 90 -4.96 -15.38 14.37
N ASP A 91 -6.16 -14.79 14.38
CA ASP A 91 -6.60 -13.92 15.48
C ASP A 91 -7.18 -14.70 16.68
N GLN A 92 -7.53 -15.98 16.49
CA GLN A 92 -8.18 -16.79 17.53
C GLN A 92 -7.24 -17.71 18.32
N THR A 93 -5.97 -17.88 17.91
CA THR A 93 -5.03 -18.81 18.57
C THR A 93 -4.12 -18.16 19.61
N LEU A 94 -4.29 -16.87 19.93
CA LEU A 94 -3.54 -16.17 20.99
C LEU A 94 -4.27 -16.08 22.34
N TYR A 95 -5.38 -16.79 22.51
CA TYR A 95 -6.08 -16.96 23.78
C TYR A 95 -6.25 -18.44 24.10
N HIS A 96 -5.19 -19.09 24.55
CA HIS A 96 -5.30 -20.27 25.40
C HIS A 96 -4.06 -20.48 26.27
#